data_AF-A0AAN8GAN4-F1
#
_entry.id   AF-A0AAN8GAN4-F1
#
_cell.length_a   1.000
_cell.length_b   1.000
_cell.length_c   1.000
_cell.angle_alpha   90.00
_cell.angle_beta   90.00
_cell.angle_gamma   90.00
#
_symmetry.space_group_name_H-M   'P 1'
#
loop_
_entity.id
_entity.type
_entity.pdbx_description
1 polymer ?
#
loop_
_entity_poly.entity_id
_entity_poly.type
_entity_poly.pdbx_seq_one_letter_code
_entity_poly.pdbx_strand_id
1 'polypeptide(L)'
;MTPYFLLLTYLALSVGGCYGYVRMCYYTNWAQYRGFKPNKIDPFVCTHIVYAFAKLQGTNILDIEWNDPTIQAGVIGLKSTNPSLKVILAIGGWNADNTQYVNLVANDTAMQAFADNAITYLRQRGFDGLDLDWEYPANLNRRGTAADRVQFTRWLQILQNNFIAESAATNQPRLLLTAAVAASMPTANNYYEVAKIGNYLDILNLMTYDFHGSWDGPSLGVQHHSALYPEGNSSVIGWIAAGFPANKIAMGMGAYGRSYTLNAQPTGNGIGASPSGYSQYNYKVICGKLNAGYQLIQLTNQGVVAALGQKFGQWEWIGFDNPSSFALKANYIRVNGLAGSMVWALDQDDENNTCGGGNYPLLSTLQQQLPAATVGNAGKNRRRKPKQIPGGNNVGNVAGNVAGNLVGNAAGNVVGNVVGNIVGNAAGNIAGNAAGNAAGIAVGNAAGNAAGNAVGNAAGNAAANAGGNAVGNAAGNAAGNAAGNAAGNAAGNAGKDGAAEIDD
;
A
#
# COMPACT_ATOMS: atom_id res chain seq x y z
N MET A 1 16.20 -16.69 56.87
CA MET A 1 16.78 -15.96 55.73
C MET A 1 15.98 -16.35 54.50
N THR A 2 15.20 -15.41 53.97
CA THR A 2 14.22 -15.60 52.90
C THR A 2 14.73 -14.85 51.67
N PRO A 3 14.79 -15.44 50.46
CA PRO A 3 15.23 -14.71 49.29
C PRO A 3 14.06 -13.93 48.69
N TYR A 4 14.27 -12.63 48.51
CA TYR A 4 13.37 -11.72 47.82
C TYR A 4 13.39 -12.01 46.31
N PHE A 5 12.23 -12.33 45.73
CA PHE A 5 11.98 -12.28 44.30
C PHE A 5 11.75 -10.81 43.89
N LEU A 6 12.67 -10.24 43.12
CA LEU A 6 12.51 -8.95 42.45
C LEU A 6 11.64 -9.16 41.19
N LEU A 7 10.36 -8.79 41.27
CA LEU A 7 9.49 -8.65 40.10
C LEU A 7 9.84 -7.34 39.37
N LEU A 8 10.46 -7.44 38.20
CA LEU A 8 10.58 -6.35 37.24
C LEU A 8 9.23 -6.15 36.55
N THR A 9 8.43 -5.20 37.03
CA THR A 9 7.27 -4.70 36.30
C THR A 9 7.74 -3.86 35.12
N TYR A 10 7.65 -4.41 33.91
CA TYR A 10 7.70 -3.63 32.67
C TYR A 10 6.45 -2.75 32.61
N LEU A 11 6.60 -1.47 32.97
CA LEU A 11 5.60 -0.45 32.66
C LEU A 11 5.74 -0.11 31.18
N ALA A 12 4.95 -0.76 30.33
CA ALA A 12 4.75 -0.32 28.96
C ALA A 12 3.99 1.02 29.01
N LEU A 13 4.72 2.13 29.11
CA LEU A 13 4.21 3.44 28.75
C LEU A 13 3.94 3.41 27.24
N SER A 14 2.72 3.08 26.86
CA SER A 14 2.18 3.49 25.57
C SER A 14 2.09 5.01 25.61
N VAL A 15 3.17 5.70 25.27
CA VAL A 15 3.11 7.10 24.87
C VAL A 15 2.40 7.08 23.52
N GLY A 16 1.07 7.01 23.56
CA GLY A 16 0.22 7.38 22.45
C GLY A 16 0.41 8.87 22.21
N GLY A 17 1.53 9.23 21.58
CA GLY A 17 1.75 10.56 21.09
C GLY A 17 0.59 10.90 20.17
N CYS A 18 0.03 12.09 20.37
CA CYS A 18 -1.01 12.65 19.52
C CYS A 18 -0.39 13.01 18.15
N TYR A 19 0.06 12.00 17.40
CA TYR A 19 0.56 12.15 16.04
C TYR A 19 -0.65 12.13 15.13
N GLY A 20 -0.95 13.27 14.51
CA GLY A 20 -1.97 13.32 13.48
C GLY A 20 -1.51 12.66 12.18
N TYR A 21 -2.48 12.30 11.36
CA TYR A 21 -2.23 11.65 10.08
C TYR A 21 -2.00 12.67 8.97
N VAL A 22 -1.08 12.35 8.06
CA VAL A 22 -0.94 13.10 6.81
C VAL A 22 -2.07 12.73 5.84
N ARG A 23 -2.60 13.73 5.17
CA ARG A 23 -3.48 13.62 4.01
C ARG A 23 -2.80 14.37 2.87
N MET A 24 -2.08 13.64 2.03
CA MET A 24 -1.32 14.10 0.87
C MET A 24 -2.26 14.12 -0.35
N CYS A 25 -2.62 15.28 -0.85
CA CYS A 25 -3.56 15.39 -1.97
C CYS A 25 -2.86 15.97 -3.19
N TYR A 26 -2.78 15.21 -4.27
CA TYR A 26 -2.19 15.69 -5.51
C TYR A 26 -3.18 16.62 -6.24
N TYR A 27 -2.72 17.82 -6.56
CA TYR A 27 -3.43 18.79 -7.40
C TYR A 27 -2.76 18.82 -8.77
N THR A 28 -3.52 18.53 -9.84
CA THR A 28 -2.96 18.49 -11.19
C THR A 28 -3.14 19.82 -11.92
N ASN A 29 -2.05 20.39 -12.45
CA ASN A 29 -2.09 21.70 -13.12
C ASN A 29 -2.91 21.68 -14.42
N TRP A 30 -3.06 20.53 -15.08
CA TRP A 30 -3.94 20.36 -16.24
C TRP A 30 -5.43 20.27 -15.88
N ALA A 31 -5.80 20.16 -14.61
CA ALA A 31 -7.21 20.20 -14.19
C ALA A 31 -7.89 21.54 -14.51
N GLN A 32 -7.10 22.59 -14.71
CA GLN A 32 -7.59 23.90 -15.14
C GLN A 32 -8.38 23.86 -16.45
N TYR A 33 -8.03 22.94 -17.36
CA TYR A 33 -8.70 22.75 -18.64
C TYR A 33 -10.08 22.09 -18.48
N ARG A 34 -10.36 21.51 -17.31
CA ARG A 34 -11.68 21.02 -16.89
C ARG A 34 -12.38 22.00 -15.93
N GLY A 35 -11.84 23.22 -15.77
CA GLY A 35 -12.41 24.25 -14.89
C GLY A 35 -12.16 24.02 -13.40
N PHE A 36 -11.17 23.19 -13.03
CA PHE A 36 -10.73 23.04 -11.65
C PHE A 36 -9.47 23.87 -11.41
N LYS A 37 -9.57 24.90 -10.56
CA LYS A 37 -8.52 25.89 -10.26
C LYS A 37 -8.35 26.02 -8.74
N PRO A 38 -7.28 26.68 -8.25
CA PRO A 38 -6.99 26.72 -6.82
C PRO A 38 -8.13 27.27 -5.94
N ASN A 39 -8.95 28.18 -6.47
CA ASN A 39 -10.10 28.75 -5.77
C ASN A 39 -11.23 27.75 -5.48
N LYS A 40 -11.21 26.55 -6.07
CA LYS A 40 -12.15 25.48 -5.72
C LYS A 40 -11.69 24.66 -4.53
N ILE A 41 -10.41 24.69 -4.19
CA ILE A 41 -9.82 23.83 -3.17
C ILE A 41 -10.26 24.29 -1.78
N ASP A 42 -10.88 23.39 -1.02
CA ASP A 42 -11.04 23.57 0.42
C ASP A 42 -9.67 23.43 1.11
N PRO A 43 -9.16 24.46 1.82
CA PRO A 43 -7.84 24.41 2.42
C PRO A 43 -7.72 23.48 3.64
N PHE A 44 -8.83 22.87 4.12
CA PHE A 44 -8.86 22.04 5.32
C PHE A 44 -9.01 20.54 5.07
N VAL A 45 -9.45 20.12 3.86
CA VAL A 45 -9.63 18.69 3.56
C VAL A 45 -8.29 17.94 3.56
N CYS A 46 -7.21 18.60 3.13
CA CYS A 46 -5.86 18.06 3.06
C CYS A 46 -4.95 18.68 4.12
N THR A 47 -3.94 17.93 4.58
CA THR A 47 -2.83 18.50 5.37
C THR A 47 -1.72 19.03 4.47
N HIS A 48 -1.52 18.35 3.33
CA HIS A 48 -0.47 18.62 2.37
C HIS A 48 -1.13 18.59 0.99
N ILE A 49 -0.93 19.64 0.20
CA ILE A 49 -1.24 19.64 -1.22
C ILE A 49 0.06 19.43 -1.98
N VAL A 50 0.08 18.45 -2.88
CA VAL A 50 1.21 18.19 -3.77
C VAL A 50 0.87 18.73 -5.15
N TYR A 51 1.56 19.77 -5.60
CA TYR A 51 1.35 20.40 -6.91
C TYR A 51 2.04 19.55 -8.00
N ALA A 52 1.24 18.90 -8.84
CA ALA A 52 1.69 18.09 -9.96
C ALA A 52 1.50 18.86 -11.29
N PHE A 53 2.53 19.14 -12.08
CA PHE A 53 3.96 18.86 -11.87
C PHE A 53 4.81 20.04 -12.35
N ALA A 54 6.05 20.10 -11.86
CA ALA A 54 7.16 20.76 -12.54
C ALA A 54 7.95 19.75 -13.39
N LYS A 55 8.76 20.25 -14.32
CA LYS A 55 9.68 19.43 -15.14
C LYS A 55 11.14 19.66 -14.74
N LEU A 56 11.94 18.61 -14.94
CA LEU A 56 13.39 18.67 -14.86
C LEU A 56 13.98 19.03 -16.22
N GLN A 57 14.93 19.99 -16.25
CA GLN A 57 15.77 20.24 -17.42
C GLN A 57 17.22 20.48 -16.97
N GLY A 58 18.10 19.52 -17.30
CA GLY A 58 19.46 19.51 -16.76
C GLY A 58 19.43 19.43 -15.22
N THR A 59 19.85 20.50 -14.56
CA THR A 59 19.82 20.62 -13.09
C THR A 59 18.76 21.61 -12.58
N ASN A 60 17.85 22.08 -13.44
CA ASN A 60 16.87 23.10 -13.09
C ASN A 60 15.45 22.52 -13.01
N ILE A 61 14.66 23.10 -12.10
CA ILE A 61 13.20 22.93 -12.04
C ILE A 61 12.57 24.00 -12.93
N LEU A 62 11.69 23.58 -13.84
CA LEU A 62 10.95 24.47 -14.72
C LEU A 62 9.45 24.22 -14.64
N ASP A 63 8.70 25.28 -14.95
CA ASP A 63 7.27 25.21 -15.16
C ASP A 63 6.93 24.38 -16.42
N ILE A 64 5.78 23.69 -16.40
CA ILE A 64 5.25 22.93 -17.53
C ILE A 64 4.24 23.80 -18.28
N GLU A 65 3.26 24.33 -17.57
CA GLU A 65 2.18 25.14 -18.11
C GLU A 65 2.57 26.61 -18.12
N TRP A 66 2.13 27.34 -19.15
CA TRP A 66 2.42 28.76 -19.34
C TRP A 66 1.98 29.64 -18.15
N ASN A 67 1.00 29.20 -17.38
CA ASN A 67 0.44 29.91 -16.22
C ASN A 67 0.72 29.23 -14.88
N ASP A 68 1.61 28.25 -14.83
CA ASP A 68 2.03 27.60 -13.58
C ASP A 68 2.38 28.63 -12.48
N PRO A 69 3.13 29.72 -12.73
CA PRO A 69 3.40 30.72 -11.69
C PRO A 69 2.13 31.27 -11.01
N THR A 70 1.05 31.47 -11.78
CA THR A 70 -0.23 31.96 -11.26
C THR A 70 -0.98 30.86 -10.50
N ILE A 71 -1.02 29.64 -11.04
CA ILE A 71 -1.74 28.53 -10.42
C ILE A 71 -1.02 28.08 -9.14
N GLN A 72 0.31 27.97 -9.16
CA GLN A 72 1.15 27.70 -7.98
C GLN A 72 0.92 28.74 -6.89
N ALA A 73 0.96 30.04 -7.22
CA ALA A 73 0.67 31.11 -6.26
C ALA A 73 -0.73 30.99 -5.65
N GLY A 74 -1.73 30.58 -6.45
CA GLY A 74 -3.09 30.32 -5.97
C GLY A 74 -3.15 29.17 -4.95
N VAL A 75 -2.48 28.05 -5.21
CA VAL A 75 -2.44 26.90 -4.27
C VAL A 75 -1.65 27.26 -3.01
N ILE A 76 -0.50 27.91 -3.15
CA ILE A 76 0.34 28.36 -2.02
C ILE A 76 -0.43 29.38 -1.16
N GLY A 77 -1.22 30.24 -1.79
CA GLY A 77 -2.07 31.24 -1.14
C GLY A 77 -3.12 30.65 -0.20
N LEU A 78 -3.52 29.38 -0.36
CA LEU A 78 -4.43 28.69 0.55
C LEU A 78 -3.90 28.63 2.00
N LYS A 79 -2.58 28.71 2.19
CA LYS A 79 -1.94 28.79 3.51
C LYS A 79 -2.33 30.03 4.32
N SER A 80 -2.81 31.09 3.65
CA SER A 80 -3.35 32.26 4.35
C SER A 80 -4.65 31.96 5.11
N THR A 81 -5.43 30.98 4.62
CA THR A 81 -6.67 30.51 5.26
C THR A 81 -6.40 29.36 6.23
N ASN A 82 -5.49 28.45 5.88
CA ASN A 82 -5.02 27.38 6.76
C ASN A 82 -3.49 27.43 6.91
N PRO A 83 -2.96 28.12 7.94
CA PRO A 83 -1.51 28.23 8.15
C PRO A 83 -0.79 26.91 8.45
N SER A 84 -1.52 25.86 8.80
CA SER A 84 -0.97 24.52 9.02
C SER A 84 -0.84 23.71 7.71
N LEU A 85 -1.49 24.13 6.63
CA LEU A 85 -1.37 23.50 5.32
C LEU A 85 0.07 23.61 4.80
N LYS A 86 0.54 22.53 4.20
CA LYS A 86 1.81 22.50 3.46
C LYS A 86 1.55 22.32 1.97
N VAL A 87 2.33 23.00 1.15
CA VAL A 87 2.27 22.87 -0.30
C VAL A 87 3.63 22.41 -0.82
N ILE A 88 3.66 21.22 -1.40
CA ILE A 88 4.86 20.54 -1.89
C ILE A 88 4.82 20.54 -3.42
N LEU A 89 5.96 20.78 -4.08
CA LEU A 89 6.04 20.70 -5.54
C LEU A 89 6.45 19.27 -5.94
N ALA A 90 5.68 18.61 -6.80
CA ALA A 90 6.10 17.36 -7.42
C ALA A 90 6.84 17.61 -8.74
N ILE A 91 7.93 16.87 -8.95
CA ILE A 91 8.70 16.85 -10.20
C ILE A 91 8.68 15.43 -10.77
N GLY A 92 8.24 15.28 -12.03
CA GLY A 92 8.14 13.98 -12.69
C GLY A 92 6.75 13.64 -13.20
N GLY A 93 6.27 12.47 -12.79
CA GLY A 93 5.06 11.82 -13.25
C GLY A 93 5.27 10.97 -14.52
N TRP A 94 4.29 10.13 -14.81
CA TRP A 94 4.30 9.17 -15.92
C TRP A 94 4.72 9.73 -17.29
N ASN A 95 4.45 11.00 -17.59
CA ASN A 95 4.77 11.62 -18.90
C ASN A 95 6.12 12.36 -18.94
N ALA A 96 6.89 12.35 -17.84
CA ALA A 96 8.18 13.03 -17.79
C ALA A 96 9.25 12.36 -18.66
N ASP A 97 10.20 13.15 -19.16
CA ASP A 97 11.37 12.65 -19.87
C ASP A 97 12.35 12.01 -18.89
N ASN A 98 12.30 10.67 -18.80
CA ASN A 98 13.19 9.89 -17.93
C ASN A 98 14.68 10.10 -18.23
N THR A 99 15.06 10.49 -19.45
CA THR A 99 16.48 10.76 -19.76
C THR A 99 17.04 11.92 -18.94
N GLN A 100 16.22 12.92 -18.59
CA GLN A 100 16.66 14.01 -17.71
C GLN A 100 17.06 13.51 -16.32
N TYR A 101 16.28 12.58 -15.75
CA TYR A 101 16.53 12.02 -14.43
C TYR A 101 17.78 11.14 -14.44
N VAL A 102 17.91 10.26 -15.44
CA VAL A 102 19.09 9.41 -15.62
C VAL A 102 20.37 10.25 -15.74
N ASN A 103 20.33 11.30 -16.57
CA ASN A 103 21.49 12.19 -16.74
C ASN A 103 21.82 12.96 -15.46
N LEU A 104 20.82 13.38 -14.70
CA LEU A 104 21.01 14.08 -13.42
C LEU A 104 21.69 13.18 -12.39
N VAL A 105 21.15 11.98 -12.18
CA VAL A 105 21.59 11.10 -11.08
C VAL A 105 22.90 10.37 -11.40
N ALA A 106 23.34 10.38 -12.66
CA ALA A 106 24.64 9.85 -13.08
C ALA A 106 25.83 10.69 -12.57
N ASN A 107 25.61 11.87 -11.99
CA ASN A 107 26.67 12.80 -11.59
C ASN A 107 26.35 13.50 -10.26
N ASP A 108 27.14 13.25 -9.22
CA ASP A 108 27.02 13.88 -7.89
C ASP A 108 27.04 15.42 -7.96
N THR A 109 27.87 16.01 -8.83
CA THR A 109 27.92 17.47 -9.03
C THR A 109 26.61 17.99 -9.63
N ALA A 110 26.00 17.24 -10.54
CA ALA A 110 24.71 17.61 -11.12
C ALA A 110 23.58 17.48 -10.08
N MET A 111 23.59 16.41 -9.28
CA MET A 111 22.66 16.23 -8.15
C MET A 111 22.77 17.36 -7.13
N GLN A 112 23.99 17.79 -6.80
CA GLN A 112 24.23 18.92 -5.90
C GLN A 112 23.72 20.23 -6.50
N ALA A 113 24.06 20.53 -7.75
CA ALA A 113 23.56 21.71 -8.44
C ALA A 113 22.03 21.72 -8.53
N PHE A 114 21.41 20.56 -8.75
CA PHE A 114 19.96 20.45 -8.69
C PHE A 114 19.40 20.76 -7.30
N ALA A 115 20.02 20.25 -6.23
CA ALA A 115 19.57 20.53 -4.87
C ALA A 115 19.58 22.04 -4.56
N ASP A 116 20.65 22.74 -4.97
CA ASP A 116 20.78 24.19 -4.80
C ASP A 116 19.72 24.97 -5.61
N ASN A 117 19.50 24.56 -6.87
CA ASN A 117 18.48 25.15 -7.73
C ASN A 117 17.06 24.87 -7.21
N ALA A 118 16.80 23.67 -6.68
CA ALA A 118 15.53 23.30 -6.10
C ALA A 118 15.21 24.15 -4.86
N ILE A 119 16.17 24.30 -3.93
CA ILE A 119 16.04 25.20 -2.77
C ILE A 119 15.64 26.61 -3.23
N THR A 120 16.36 27.15 -4.21
CA THR A 120 16.10 28.49 -4.75
C THR A 120 14.68 28.60 -5.31
N TYR A 121 14.29 27.66 -6.18
CA TYR A 121 12.97 27.64 -6.81
C TYR A 121 11.85 27.55 -5.77
N LEU A 122 11.98 26.65 -4.80
CA LEU A 122 10.96 26.36 -3.78
C LEU A 122 10.79 27.54 -2.82
N ARG A 123 11.89 28.10 -2.31
CA ARG A 123 11.87 29.24 -1.38
C ARG A 123 11.32 30.51 -2.04
N GLN A 124 11.72 30.81 -3.27
CA GLN A 124 11.24 32.00 -4.00
C GLN A 124 9.72 32.00 -4.20
N ARG A 125 9.11 30.82 -4.34
CA ARG A 125 7.67 30.67 -4.58
C ARG A 125 6.87 30.38 -3.32
N GLY A 126 7.52 30.01 -2.22
CA GLY A 126 6.87 29.70 -0.94
C GLY A 126 6.37 28.26 -0.82
N PHE A 127 6.96 27.32 -1.55
CA PHE A 127 6.73 25.88 -1.34
C PHE A 127 7.35 25.40 -0.02
N ASP A 128 6.75 24.38 0.57
CA ASP A 128 7.19 23.75 1.82
C ASP A 128 8.04 22.48 1.58
N GLY A 129 8.20 22.04 0.34
CA GLY A 129 9.00 20.84 0.03
C GLY A 129 8.99 20.43 -1.43
N LEU A 130 9.69 19.33 -1.70
CA LEU A 130 9.83 18.67 -2.99
C LEU A 130 9.32 17.22 -2.90
N ASP A 131 8.52 16.81 -3.87
CA ASP A 131 8.10 15.41 -4.08
C ASP A 131 8.75 14.88 -5.36
N LEU A 132 9.47 13.77 -5.25
CA LEU A 132 10.09 13.11 -6.41
C LEU A 132 9.15 12.04 -6.96
N ASP A 133 8.67 12.24 -8.18
CA ASP A 133 7.80 11.30 -8.88
C ASP A 133 8.50 10.77 -10.15
N TRP A 134 9.69 10.19 -9.98
CA TRP A 134 10.41 9.55 -11.08
C TRP A 134 9.82 8.16 -11.32
N GLU A 135 9.19 7.96 -12.48
CA GLU A 135 8.54 6.70 -12.87
C GLU A 135 9.29 5.97 -14.01
N TYR A 136 10.17 5.01 -13.74
CA TYR A 136 10.78 4.68 -12.45
C TYR A 136 12.30 4.61 -12.62
N PRO A 137 13.11 4.85 -11.57
CA PRO A 137 14.54 4.56 -11.60
C PRO A 137 14.76 3.12 -12.06
N ALA A 138 15.76 2.86 -12.90
CA ALA A 138 16.12 1.52 -13.38
C ALA A 138 15.06 0.81 -14.23
N ASN A 139 14.00 1.51 -14.66
CA ASN A 139 13.07 0.96 -15.64
C ASN A 139 13.67 1.02 -17.06
N LEU A 140 14.24 -0.11 -17.50
CA LEU A 140 14.90 -0.24 -18.81
C LEU A 140 13.95 0.07 -19.99
N ASN A 141 12.65 -0.23 -19.86
CA ASN A 141 11.66 0.08 -20.90
C ASN A 141 11.36 1.58 -21.01
N ARG A 142 11.84 2.37 -20.04
CA ARG A 142 11.68 3.82 -19.99
C ARG A 142 13.03 4.52 -19.80
N ARG A 143 14.06 4.03 -20.50
CA ARG A 143 15.41 4.61 -20.60
C ARG A 143 16.24 4.60 -19.32
N GLY A 144 15.76 3.96 -18.25
CA GLY A 144 16.51 3.81 -17.00
C GLY A 144 17.69 2.85 -17.14
N THR A 145 18.59 2.89 -16.16
CA THR A 145 19.75 1.99 -16.04
C THR A 145 19.76 1.30 -14.67
N ALA A 146 20.40 0.14 -14.55
CA ALA A 146 20.49 -0.54 -13.25
C ALA A 146 21.17 0.30 -12.16
N ALA A 147 22.05 1.23 -12.54
CA ALA A 147 22.74 2.13 -11.61
C ALA A 147 21.78 3.13 -10.95
N ASP A 148 20.70 3.51 -11.65
CA ASP A 148 19.68 4.45 -11.18
C ASP A 148 19.13 4.07 -9.80
N ARG A 149 19.02 2.77 -9.50
CA ARG A 149 18.50 2.28 -8.22
C ARG A 149 19.30 2.80 -7.03
N VAL A 150 20.64 2.77 -7.14
CA VAL A 150 21.54 3.26 -6.08
C VAL A 150 21.70 4.77 -6.19
N GLN A 151 21.73 5.31 -7.41
CA GLN A 151 21.87 6.74 -7.65
C GLN A 151 20.63 7.52 -7.17
N PHE A 152 19.43 6.95 -7.22
CA PHE A 152 18.24 7.54 -6.62
C PHE A 152 18.39 7.69 -5.11
N THR A 153 18.91 6.68 -4.40
CA THR A 153 19.24 6.78 -2.98
C THR A 153 20.27 7.87 -2.72
N ARG A 154 21.31 7.97 -3.56
CA ARG A 154 22.34 9.02 -3.46
C ARG A 154 21.74 10.41 -3.67
N TRP A 155 20.83 10.57 -4.62
CA TRP A 155 20.15 11.83 -4.87
C TRP A 155 19.30 12.27 -3.68
N LEU A 156 18.53 11.36 -3.10
CA LEU A 156 17.75 11.60 -1.88
C LEU A 156 18.65 12.04 -0.71
N GLN A 157 19.81 11.40 -0.54
CA GLN A 157 20.79 11.77 0.47
C GLN A 157 21.29 13.21 0.27
N ILE A 158 21.66 13.57 -0.97
CA ILE A 158 22.15 14.91 -1.31
C ILE A 158 21.06 15.95 -1.06
N LEU A 159 19.83 15.71 -1.52
CA LEU A 159 18.70 16.63 -1.29
C LEU A 159 18.44 16.85 0.20
N GLN A 160 18.38 15.77 0.99
CA GLN A 160 18.11 15.85 2.41
C GLN A 160 19.19 16.62 3.16
N ASN A 161 20.46 16.37 2.85
CA ASN A 161 21.58 17.10 3.46
C ASN A 161 21.53 18.59 3.14
N ASN A 162 21.23 18.94 1.89
CA ASN A 162 21.11 20.34 1.47
C ASN A 162 19.91 21.05 2.13
N PHE A 163 18.76 20.38 2.25
CA PHE A 163 17.61 20.95 2.95
C PHE A 163 17.89 21.16 4.44
N ILE A 164 18.60 20.23 5.11
CA ILE A 164 19.04 20.40 6.50
C ILE A 164 20.00 21.59 6.62
N ALA A 165 21.01 21.67 5.75
CA ALA A 165 22.01 22.73 5.78
C ALA A 165 21.39 24.11 5.53
N GLU A 166 20.50 24.24 4.55
CA GLU A 166 19.79 25.49 4.29
C GLU A 166 18.91 25.91 5.46
N SER A 167 18.15 24.98 6.05
CA SER A 167 17.31 25.26 7.21
C SER A 167 18.12 25.81 8.38
N ALA A 168 19.29 25.22 8.65
CA ALA A 168 20.19 25.69 9.70
C ALA A 168 20.79 27.07 9.37
N ALA A 169 21.14 27.33 8.12
CA ALA A 169 21.75 28.59 7.68
C ALA A 169 20.76 29.76 7.63
N THR A 170 19.50 29.52 7.27
CA THR A 170 18.48 30.57 7.08
C THR A 170 17.52 30.71 8.26
N ASN A 171 17.59 29.78 9.22
CA ASN A 171 16.63 29.64 10.34
C ASN A 171 15.17 29.49 9.87
N GLN A 172 14.97 28.98 8.64
CA GLN A 172 13.67 28.62 8.09
C GLN A 172 13.34 27.16 8.41
N PRO A 173 12.05 26.78 8.53
CA PRO A 173 11.66 25.38 8.62
C PRO A 173 12.22 24.59 7.42
N ARG A 174 12.83 23.44 7.69
CA ARG A 174 13.39 22.56 6.65
C ARG A 174 12.33 22.21 5.60
N LEU A 175 12.72 22.27 4.33
CA LEU A 175 11.91 21.78 3.22
C LEU A 175 11.66 20.27 3.38
N LEU A 176 10.41 19.86 3.15
CA LEU A 176 10.03 18.44 3.15
C LEU A 176 10.59 17.75 1.90
N LEU A 177 11.01 16.49 2.05
CA LEU A 177 11.41 15.63 0.94
C LEU A 177 10.51 14.39 0.93
N THR A 178 9.69 14.26 -0.10
CA THR A 178 8.80 13.12 -0.30
C THR A 178 9.06 12.46 -1.65
N ALA A 179 8.52 11.26 -1.85
CA ALA A 179 8.57 10.60 -3.14
C ALA A 179 7.34 9.74 -3.38
N ALA A 180 6.80 9.79 -4.60
CA ALA A 180 5.84 8.83 -5.11
C ALA A 180 6.58 7.60 -5.65
N VAL A 181 6.15 6.40 -5.23
CA VAL A 181 6.86 5.16 -5.54
C VAL A 181 5.94 4.03 -5.98
N ALA A 182 6.50 3.09 -6.74
CA ALA A 182 5.79 1.88 -7.15
C ALA A 182 5.29 1.08 -5.94
N ALA A 183 4.04 0.60 -6.01
CA ALA A 183 3.41 -0.09 -4.89
C ALA A 183 3.95 -1.51 -4.64
N SER A 184 3.92 -2.36 -5.67
CA SER A 184 4.21 -3.78 -5.48
C SER A 184 5.69 -4.01 -5.17
N MET A 185 5.97 -4.81 -4.14
CA MET A 185 7.35 -5.06 -3.73
C MET A 185 8.26 -5.70 -4.78
N PRO A 186 7.79 -6.66 -5.60
CA PRO A 186 8.60 -7.19 -6.69
C PRO A 186 9.09 -6.08 -7.64
N THR A 187 8.22 -5.11 -7.93
CA THR A 187 8.56 -3.95 -8.77
C THR A 187 9.47 -2.97 -8.01
N ALA A 188 9.13 -2.64 -6.76
CA ALA A 188 9.92 -1.72 -5.94
C ALA A 188 11.37 -2.18 -5.74
N ASN A 189 11.61 -3.48 -5.59
CA ASN A 189 12.96 -4.05 -5.44
C ASN A 189 13.85 -3.84 -6.67
N ASN A 190 13.26 -3.66 -7.85
CA ASN A 190 14.02 -3.34 -9.06
C ASN A 190 14.47 -1.88 -9.07
N TYR A 191 13.73 -0.98 -8.41
CA TYR A 191 13.87 0.47 -8.58
C TYR A 191 14.51 1.16 -7.38
N TYR A 192 14.40 0.59 -6.17
CA TYR A 192 14.78 1.29 -4.93
C TYR A 192 15.65 0.44 -4.00
N GLU A 193 16.53 1.10 -3.25
CA GLU A 193 17.13 0.53 -2.04
C GLU A 193 16.20 0.81 -0.85
N VAL A 194 15.08 0.08 -0.78
CA VAL A 194 13.93 0.35 0.11
C VAL A 194 14.33 0.68 1.56
N ALA A 195 15.16 -0.15 2.19
CA ALA A 195 15.63 0.09 3.57
C ALA A 195 16.46 1.38 3.73
N LYS A 196 17.16 1.83 2.68
CA LYS A 196 18.03 3.01 2.74
C LYS A 196 17.26 4.30 2.50
N ILE A 197 16.32 4.31 1.55
CA ILE A 197 15.60 5.54 1.18
C ILE A 197 14.72 6.08 2.32
N GLY A 198 14.27 5.21 3.24
CA GLY A 198 13.53 5.60 4.44
C GLY A 198 14.31 6.49 5.43
N ASN A 199 15.64 6.54 5.32
CA ASN A 199 16.48 7.45 6.12
C ASN A 199 16.39 8.90 5.63
N TYR A 200 16.02 9.13 4.37
CA TYR A 200 16.07 10.45 3.75
C TYR A 200 14.68 11.05 3.54
N LEU A 201 13.69 10.21 3.20
CA LEU A 201 12.33 10.68 2.97
C LEU A 201 11.61 11.03 4.27
N ASP A 202 10.85 12.12 4.25
CA ASP A 202 9.91 12.49 5.30
C ASP A 202 8.65 11.63 5.23
N ILE A 203 8.07 11.51 4.03
CA ILE A 203 6.90 10.69 3.71
C ILE A 203 7.15 9.99 2.37
N LEU A 204 6.72 8.74 2.29
CA LEU A 204 6.68 7.95 1.06
C LEU A 204 5.22 7.81 0.61
N ASN A 205 4.93 8.32 -0.57
CA ASN A 205 3.63 8.27 -1.22
C ASN A 205 3.52 6.96 -2.01
N LEU A 206 2.99 5.91 -1.38
CA LEU A 206 2.92 4.58 -1.98
C LEU A 206 1.74 4.50 -2.95
N MET A 207 2.00 4.37 -4.26
CA MET A 207 0.96 4.42 -5.30
C MET A 207 0.14 3.12 -5.38
N THR A 208 -0.62 2.78 -4.32
CA THR A 208 -1.45 1.58 -4.20
C THR A 208 -2.75 1.65 -5.02
N TYR A 209 -2.59 1.97 -6.29
CA TYR A 209 -3.61 2.01 -7.33
C TYR A 209 -2.94 1.69 -8.67
N ASP A 210 -3.73 1.50 -9.72
CA ASP A 210 -3.25 1.03 -11.03
C ASP A 210 -2.48 -0.30 -10.94
N PHE A 211 -2.93 -1.19 -10.06
CA PHE A 211 -2.51 -2.60 -10.09
C PHE A 211 -2.96 -3.29 -11.38
N HIS A 212 -4.11 -2.90 -11.89
CA HIS A 212 -4.76 -3.50 -13.05
C HIS A 212 -5.32 -2.45 -14.01
N GLY A 213 -5.30 -2.79 -15.30
CA GLY A 213 -5.68 -1.87 -16.37
C GLY A 213 -5.52 -2.47 -17.76
N SER A 214 -5.37 -1.61 -18.77
CA SER A 214 -5.29 -2.04 -20.17
C SER A 214 -4.06 -2.90 -20.49
N TRP A 215 -2.99 -2.77 -19.70
CA TRP A 215 -1.74 -3.50 -19.86
C TRP A 215 -1.84 -4.98 -19.49
N ASP A 216 -2.86 -5.39 -18.74
CA ASP A 216 -3.10 -6.81 -18.42
C ASP A 216 -3.53 -7.62 -19.65
N GLY A 217 -4.05 -6.93 -20.67
CA GLY A 217 -4.61 -7.56 -21.85
C GLY A 217 -5.94 -8.27 -21.59
N PRO A 218 -6.62 -8.73 -22.66
CA PRO A 218 -7.94 -9.34 -22.52
C PRO A 218 -7.93 -10.74 -21.88
N SER A 219 -6.76 -11.39 -21.79
CA SER A 219 -6.64 -12.76 -21.26
C SER A 219 -6.73 -12.83 -19.73
N LEU A 220 -6.27 -11.80 -19.01
CA LEU A 220 -6.46 -11.72 -17.57
C LEU A 220 -7.92 -11.41 -17.20
N GLY A 221 -8.61 -10.67 -18.08
CA GLY A 221 -9.97 -10.21 -17.86
C GLY A 221 -10.03 -8.95 -16.97
N VAL A 222 -11.25 -8.56 -16.63
CA VAL A 222 -11.54 -7.43 -15.75
C VAL A 222 -10.96 -7.67 -14.36
N GLN A 223 -10.19 -6.70 -13.87
CA GLN A 223 -9.64 -6.69 -12.51
C GLN A 223 -9.80 -5.29 -11.88
N HIS A 224 -9.76 -5.22 -10.56
CA HIS A 224 -9.89 -3.95 -9.85
C HIS A 224 -8.53 -3.25 -9.69
N HIS A 225 -8.45 -1.96 -10.03
CA HIS A 225 -7.15 -1.27 -10.08
C HIS A 225 -6.56 -0.87 -8.72
N SER A 226 -7.36 -0.80 -7.66
CA SER A 226 -6.95 -0.28 -6.34
C SER A 226 -7.44 -1.15 -5.18
N ALA A 227 -7.58 -2.47 -5.38
CA ALA A 227 -8.05 -3.38 -4.34
C ALA A 227 -7.18 -3.27 -3.07
N LEU A 228 -7.83 -3.19 -1.89
CA LEU A 228 -7.13 -3.22 -0.61
C LEU A 228 -6.52 -4.61 -0.38
N TYR A 229 -7.27 -5.66 -0.72
CA TYR A 229 -6.80 -7.04 -0.65
C TYR A 229 -6.92 -7.73 -2.02
N PRO A 230 -5.92 -8.53 -2.42
CA PRO A 230 -4.63 -8.70 -1.74
C PRO A 230 -3.60 -7.57 -1.99
N GLU A 231 -3.74 -6.76 -3.04
CA GLU A 231 -2.66 -5.96 -3.63
C GLU A 231 -2.20 -4.81 -2.73
N GLY A 232 -3.13 -3.99 -2.23
CA GLY A 232 -2.81 -2.88 -1.33
C GLY A 232 -2.11 -3.35 -0.05
N ASN A 233 -2.66 -4.38 0.60
CA ASN A 233 -2.10 -5.00 1.79
C ASN A 233 -0.71 -5.59 1.53
N SER A 234 -0.57 -6.40 0.49
CA SER A 234 0.71 -7.03 0.13
C SER A 234 1.79 -6.01 -0.19
N SER A 235 1.41 -4.88 -0.81
CA SER A 235 2.32 -3.77 -1.08
C SER A 235 2.80 -3.13 0.23
N VAL A 236 1.89 -2.70 1.11
CA VAL A 236 2.26 -2.06 2.39
C VAL A 236 3.11 -2.99 3.26
N ILE A 237 2.65 -4.23 3.47
CA ILE A 237 3.37 -5.20 4.31
C ILE A 237 4.74 -5.51 3.72
N GLY A 238 4.83 -5.64 2.40
CA GLY A 238 6.09 -5.88 1.73
C GLY A 238 7.10 -4.73 1.90
N TRP A 239 6.67 -3.47 1.79
CA TRP A 239 7.53 -2.31 2.00
C TRP A 239 8.06 -2.24 3.44
N ILE A 240 7.19 -2.53 4.41
CA ILE A 240 7.57 -2.60 5.83
C ILE A 240 8.55 -3.75 6.07
N ALA A 241 8.27 -4.94 5.53
CA ALA A 241 9.14 -6.12 5.67
C ALA A 241 10.52 -5.91 5.02
N ALA A 242 10.58 -5.09 3.95
CA ALA A 242 11.83 -4.68 3.30
C ALA A 242 12.59 -3.57 4.07
N GLY A 243 12.10 -3.14 5.24
CA GLY A 243 12.78 -2.23 6.15
C GLY A 243 12.35 -0.77 6.04
N PHE A 244 11.31 -0.43 5.27
CA PHE A 244 10.80 0.94 5.25
C PHE A 244 9.94 1.25 6.49
N PRO A 245 10.11 2.40 7.17
CA PRO A 245 9.34 2.72 8.37
C PRO A 245 7.84 2.90 8.07
N ALA A 246 6.98 2.10 8.72
CA ALA A 246 5.53 2.16 8.55
C ALA A 246 4.96 3.57 8.77
N ASN A 247 5.42 4.26 9.82
CA ASN A 247 5.02 5.62 10.19
C ASN A 247 5.50 6.72 9.23
N LYS A 248 6.14 6.36 8.11
CA LYS A 248 6.47 7.25 6.99
C LYS A 248 5.72 6.90 5.69
N ILE A 249 4.91 5.85 5.67
CA ILE A 249 4.15 5.43 4.49
C ILE A 249 2.81 6.16 4.47
N ALA A 250 2.54 6.91 3.40
CA ALA A 250 1.21 7.38 3.05
C ALA A 250 0.61 6.44 1.99
N MET A 251 -0.48 5.74 2.32
CA MET A 251 -1.11 4.79 1.41
C MET A 251 -1.91 5.52 0.33
N GLY A 252 -1.62 5.23 -0.94
CA GLY A 252 -2.25 5.85 -2.11
C GLY A 252 -3.66 5.34 -2.39
N MET A 253 -4.55 6.25 -2.74
CA MET A 253 -5.93 5.98 -3.14
C MET A 253 -6.28 6.79 -4.38
N GLY A 254 -6.92 6.14 -5.36
CA GLY A 254 -7.38 6.80 -6.58
C GLY A 254 -8.74 7.45 -6.38
N ALA A 255 -8.87 8.75 -6.65
CA ALA A 255 -10.15 9.45 -6.81
C ALA A 255 -10.69 9.28 -8.26
N TYR A 256 -10.46 8.11 -8.84
CA TYR A 256 -10.85 7.72 -10.19
C TYR A 256 -11.10 6.22 -10.23
N GLY A 257 -11.58 5.72 -11.37
CA GLY A 257 -11.71 4.30 -11.63
C GLY A 257 -11.19 3.89 -13.01
N ARG A 258 -10.83 2.62 -13.13
CA ARG A 258 -10.48 1.97 -14.41
C ARG A 258 -11.71 1.25 -14.95
N SER A 259 -12.04 1.54 -16.21
CA SER A 259 -13.25 1.08 -16.89
C SER A 259 -12.92 0.11 -18.01
N TYR A 260 -13.79 -0.88 -18.18
CA TYR A 260 -13.71 -1.93 -19.17
C TYR A 260 -15.03 -1.98 -19.93
N THR A 261 -14.98 -1.79 -21.25
CA THR A 261 -16.08 -2.19 -22.14
C THR A 261 -16.03 -3.70 -22.25
N LEU A 262 -17.17 -4.39 -22.19
CA LEU A 262 -17.23 -5.85 -22.13
C LEU A 262 -17.82 -6.43 -23.42
N ASN A 263 -17.34 -7.62 -23.81
CA ASN A 263 -17.85 -8.34 -24.97
C ASN A 263 -19.30 -8.85 -24.78
N ALA A 264 -19.72 -9.06 -23.54
CA ALA A 264 -21.05 -9.55 -23.17
C ALA A 264 -21.42 -9.07 -21.76
N GLN A 265 -22.67 -9.31 -21.36
CA GLN A 265 -23.07 -9.10 -19.97
C GLN A 265 -22.21 -9.98 -19.05
N PRO A 266 -21.54 -9.41 -18.03
CA PRO A 266 -20.75 -10.20 -17.11
C PRO A 266 -21.66 -11.02 -16.19
N THR A 267 -21.17 -12.18 -15.76
CA THR A 267 -21.79 -12.95 -14.68
C THR A 267 -21.22 -12.51 -13.32
N GLY A 268 -21.98 -12.72 -12.25
CA GLY A 268 -21.54 -12.43 -10.88
C GLY A 268 -21.14 -10.96 -10.68
N ASN A 269 -19.95 -10.74 -10.14
CA ASN A 269 -19.43 -9.40 -9.83
C ASN A 269 -18.61 -8.77 -10.99
N GLY A 270 -18.47 -9.47 -12.12
CA GLY A 270 -17.76 -9.02 -13.31
C GLY A 270 -16.24 -9.14 -13.32
N ILE A 271 -15.60 -9.56 -12.22
CA ILE A 271 -14.17 -9.89 -12.21
C ILE A 271 -13.91 -11.07 -13.16
N GLY A 272 -12.84 -10.99 -13.96
CA GLY A 272 -12.48 -11.97 -14.98
C GLY A 272 -13.33 -11.91 -16.26
N ALA A 273 -14.31 -11.00 -16.36
CA ALA A 273 -15.07 -10.82 -17.59
C ALA A 273 -14.15 -10.36 -18.75
N SER A 274 -14.47 -10.75 -19.98
CA SER A 274 -13.65 -10.44 -21.15
C SER A 274 -13.84 -8.99 -21.63
N PRO A 275 -12.78 -8.15 -21.57
CA PRO A 275 -12.88 -6.78 -22.02
C PRO A 275 -12.65 -6.65 -23.53
N SER A 276 -13.30 -5.65 -24.12
CA SER A 276 -13.16 -5.22 -25.52
C SER A 276 -12.61 -3.79 -25.66
N GLY A 277 -12.58 -3.03 -24.56
CA GLY A 277 -12.06 -1.66 -24.54
C GLY A 277 -11.77 -1.21 -23.12
N TYR A 278 -10.97 -0.15 -23.01
CA TYR A 278 -10.50 0.38 -21.72
C TYR A 278 -10.72 1.89 -21.67
N SER A 279 -11.01 2.41 -20.48
CA SER A 279 -11.17 3.84 -20.21
C SER A 279 -10.83 4.14 -18.75
N GLN A 280 -10.81 5.44 -18.40
CA GLN A 280 -10.65 5.90 -17.03
C GLN A 280 -11.66 7.03 -16.78
N TYR A 281 -12.22 7.07 -15.59
CA TYR A 281 -13.16 8.11 -15.19
C TYR A 281 -12.81 8.68 -13.82
N ASN A 282 -12.89 9.99 -13.68
CA ASN A 282 -12.83 10.66 -12.37
C ASN A 282 -14.02 10.19 -11.51
N TYR A 283 -13.87 10.19 -10.18
CA TYR A 283 -14.93 9.77 -9.26
C TYR A 283 -16.26 10.50 -9.52
N LYS A 284 -16.23 11.82 -9.72
CA LYS A 284 -17.43 12.62 -10.05
C LYS A 284 -18.17 12.17 -11.32
N VAL A 285 -17.47 11.57 -12.28
CA VAL A 285 -18.11 11.01 -13.48
C VAL A 285 -18.73 9.64 -13.15
N ILE A 286 -18.04 8.82 -12.35
CA ILE A 286 -18.52 7.50 -11.95
C ILE A 286 -19.78 7.62 -11.08
N CYS A 287 -19.81 8.57 -10.15
CA CYS A 287 -21.00 8.81 -9.35
C CYS A 287 -22.19 9.27 -10.21
N GLY A 288 -21.94 10.10 -11.24
CA GLY A 288 -22.97 10.49 -12.20
C GLY A 288 -23.55 9.30 -12.96
N LYS A 289 -22.71 8.30 -13.29
CA LYS A 289 -23.15 7.04 -13.89
C LYS A 289 -24.02 6.21 -12.94
N LEU A 290 -23.66 6.16 -11.65
CA LEU A 290 -24.49 5.50 -10.63
C LEU A 290 -25.86 6.19 -10.51
N ASN A 291 -25.88 7.53 -10.48
CA ASN A 291 -27.12 8.30 -10.47
C ASN A 291 -27.95 8.10 -11.76
N ALA A 292 -27.29 7.80 -12.88
CA ALA A 292 -27.93 7.45 -14.15
C ALA A 292 -28.32 5.97 -14.27
N GLY A 293 -28.26 5.19 -13.19
CA GLY A 293 -28.77 3.82 -13.14
C GLY A 293 -27.72 2.71 -13.28
N TYR A 294 -26.42 3.02 -13.24
CA TYR A 294 -25.41 1.97 -13.10
C TYR A 294 -25.58 1.29 -11.73
N GLN A 295 -25.46 -0.04 -11.71
CA GLN A 295 -25.52 -0.83 -10.50
C GLN A 295 -24.19 -0.74 -9.74
N LEU A 296 -24.27 -0.42 -8.44
CA LEU A 296 -23.13 -0.55 -7.54
C LEU A 296 -22.92 -2.02 -7.16
N ILE A 297 -21.70 -2.51 -7.35
CA ILE A 297 -21.25 -3.86 -6.99
C ILE A 297 -20.28 -3.74 -5.81
N GLN A 298 -20.53 -4.51 -4.76
CA GLN A 298 -19.63 -4.61 -3.62
C GLN A 298 -18.61 -5.74 -3.86
N LEU A 299 -17.32 -5.41 -3.79
CA LEU A 299 -16.23 -6.39 -3.84
C LEU A 299 -15.68 -6.57 -2.42
N THR A 300 -16.50 -7.10 -1.52
CA THR A 300 -16.21 -7.15 -0.07
C THR A 300 -14.86 -7.80 0.25
N ASN A 301 -14.51 -8.90 -0.43
CA ASN A 301 -13.22 -9.58 -0.24
C ASN A 301 -12.01 -8.75 -0.68
N GLN A 302 -12.20 -7.77 -1.56
CA GLN A 302 -11.15 -6.87 -2.04
C GLN A 302 -11.16 -5.53 -1.31
N GLY A 303 -12.18 -5.24 -0.50
CA GLY A 303 -12.32 -3.97 0.23
C GLY A 303 -12.61 -2.75 -0.65
N VAL A 304 -13.25 -2.96 -1.80
CA VAL A 304 -13.49 -1.93 -2.85
C VAL A 304 -14.84 -2.15 -3.53
N VAL A 305 -15.19 -1.31 -4.51
CA VAL A 305 -16.47 -1.34 -5.22
C VAL A 305 -16.29 -1.29 -6.73
N ALA A 306 -17.34 -1.66 -7.46
CA ALA A 306 -17.40 -1.48 -8.90
C ALA A 306 -18.77 -0.94 -9.34
N ALA A 307 -18.83 -0.37 -10.53
CA ALA A 307 -20.08 0.04 -11.16
C ALA A 307 -20.28 -0.77 -12.45
N LEU A 308 -21.48 -1.32 -12.63
CA LEU A 308 -21.86 -2.06 -13.83
C LEU A 308 -23.07 -1.41 -14.48
N GLY A 309 -22.97 -1.11 -15.77
CA GLY A 309 -24.08 -0.55 -16.53
C GLY A 309 -23.86 -0.66 -18.02
N GLN A 310 -24.61 0.11 -18.78
CA GLN A 310 -24.49 0.15 -20.24
C GLN A 310 -24.14 1.56 -20.73
N LYS A 311 -23.18 1.63 -21.65
CA LYS A 311 -22.78 2.82 -22.39
C LYS A 311 -23.04 2.58 -23.87
N PHE A 312 -23.98 3.31 -24.46
CA PHE A 312 -24.37 3.16 -25.87
C PHE A 312 -24.72 1.70 -26.26
N GLY A 313 -25.44 0.99 -25.39
CA GLY A 313 -25.84 -0.41 -25.60
C GLY A 313 -24.74 -1.44 -25.36
N GLN A 314 -23.52 -1.03 -25.01
CA GLN A 314 -22.42 -1.93 -24.63
C GLN A 314 -22.28 -2.01 -23.11
N TRP A 315 -21.99 -3.19 -22.59
CA TRP A 315 -21.75 -3.38 -21.16
C TRP A 315 -20.44 -2.71 -20.75
N GLU A 316 -20.46 -2.00 -19.62
CA GLU A 316 -19.31 -1.29 -19.06
C GLU A 316 -19.19 -1.65 -17.57
N TRP A 317 -18.00 -2.07 -17.17
CA TRP A 317 -17.64 -2.34 -15.77
C TRP A 317 -16.54 -1.38 -15.35
N ILE A 318 -16.69 -0.75 -14.19
CA ILE A 318 -15.77 0.27 -13.69
C ILE A 318 -15.34 -0.11 -12.27
N GLY A 319 -14.07 -0.43 -12.07
CA GLY A 319 -13.49 -0.64 -10.74
C GLY A 319 -13.04 0.70 -10.19
N PHE A 320 -13.52 1.07 -9.01
CA PHE A 320 -13.27 2.38 -8.42
C PHE A 320 -13.38 2.36 -6.89
N ASP A 321 -13.02 3.48 -6.27
CA ASP A 321 -13.20 3.69 -4.84
C ASP A 321 -14.36 4.66 -4.54
N ASN A 322 -15.04 4.45 -3.41
CA ASN A 322 -16.10 5.32 -2.90
C ASN A 322 -15.84 5.69 -1.42
N PRO A 323 -16.69 6.51 -0.78
CA PRO A 323 -16.50 6.86 0.63
C PRO A 323 -16.38 5.64 1.56
N SER A 324 -17.11 4.55 1.28
CA SER A 324 -17.00 3.33 2.09
C SER A 324 -15.65 2.65 1.96
N SER A 325 -15.10 2.51 0.74
CA SER A 325 -13.79 1.89 0.55
C SER A 325 -12.65 2.81 1.03
N PHE A 326 -12.79 4.13 0.90
CA PHE A 326 -11.90 5.11 1.52
C PHE A 326 -11.89 5.00 3.05
N ALA A 327 -13.06 4.83 3.68
CA ALA A 327 -13.15 4.62 5.14
C ALA A 327 -12.50 3.30 5.58
N LEU A 328 -12.68 2.21 4.81
CA LEU A 328 -12.01 0.93 5.07
C LEU A 328 -10.48 1.05 4.98
N LYS A 329 -9.98 1.72 3.93
CA LYS A 329 -8.54 1.97 3.75
C LYS A 329 -7.99 2.91 4.84
N ALA A 330 -8.75 3.92 5.26
CA ALA A 330 -8.40 4.76 6.40
C ALA A 330 -8.30 3.95 7.71
N ASN A 331 -9.22 3.01 7.94
CA ASN A 331 -9.10 2.11 9.07
C ASN A 331 -7.85 1.21 8.98
N TYR A 332 -7.54 0.69 7.78
CA TYR A 332 -6.32 -0.06 7.53
C TYR A 332 -5.05 0.77 7.85
N ILE A 333 -4.99 2.03 7.41
CA ILE A 333 -3.92 2.99 7.72
C ILE A 333 -3.72 3.10 9.23
N ARG A 334 -4.81 3.30 10.00
CA ARG A 334 -4.74 3.42 11.46
C ARG A 334 -4.23 2.14 12.13
N VAL A 335 -4.76 0.99 11.74
CA VAL A 335 -4.40 -0.31 12.34
C VAL A 335 -2.96 -0.71 12.06
N ASN A 336 -2.42 -0.35 10.89
CA ASN A 336 -1.05 -0.67 10.50
C ASN A 336 -0.03 0.42 10.89
N GLY A 337 -0.44 1.45 11.64
CA GLY A 337 0.46 2.51 12.11
C GLY A 337 1.11 3.31 10.98
N LEU A 338 0.41 3.48 9.87
CA LEU A 338 0.92 4.22 8.70
C LEU A 338 0.88 5.73 8.97
N ALA A 339 1.69 6.49 8.22
CA ALA A 339 1.75 7.95 8.35
C ALA A 339 0.42 8.62 8.00
N GLY A 340 -0.34 8.03 7.06
CA GLY A 340 -1.60 8.56 6.60
C GLY A 340 -1.97 8.11 5.19
N SER A 341 -2.65 9.00 4.46
CA SER A 341 -3.16 8.75 3.12
C SER A 341 -2.52 9.65 2.07
N MET A 342 -2.42 9.12 0.86
CA MET A 342 -2.15 9.87 -0.37
C MET A 342 -3.33 9.71 -1.34
N VAL A 343 -3.73 10.77 -2.04
CA VAL A 343 -4.84 10.75 -3.00
C VAL A 343 -4.41 11.30 -4.35
N TRP A 344 -4.58 10.47 -5.37
CA TRP A 344 -4.49 10.84 -6.78
C TRP A 344 -5.87 10.84 -7.42
N ALA A 345 -6.48 11.97 -7.80
CA ALA A 345 -6.06 13.33 -7.47
C ALA A 345 -7.24 14.16 -6.92
N LEU A 346 -6.90 15.23 -6.20
CA LEU A 346 -7.83 16.16 -5.54
C LEU A 346 -8.90 16.66 -6.52
N ASP A 347 -8.51 16.99 -7.76
CA ASP A 347 -9.42 17.52 -8.78
C ASP A 347 -10.37 16.47 -9.42
N GLN A 348 -10.22 15.20 -9.06
CA GLN A 348 -11.04 14.10 -9.58
C GLN A 348 -12.19 13.70 -8.65
N ASP A 349 -12.15 14.13 -7.39
CA ASP A 349 -13.27 14.04 -6.45
C ASP A 349 -14.42 14.99 -6.87
N ASP A 350 -15.56 14.89 -6.20
CA ASP A 350 -16.75 15.70 -6.46
C ASP A 350 -16.76 16.99 -5.63
N GLU A 351 -16.14 18.05 -6.16
CA GLU A 351 -15.99 19.30 -5.42
C GLU A 351 -17.29 20.10 -5.26
N ASN A 352 -18.33 19.82 -6.06
CA ASN A 352 -19.57 20.59 -6.10
C ASN A 352 -20.79 19.81 -5.58
N ASN A 353 -20.58 18.68 -4.89
CA ASN A 353 -21.66 17.84 -4.36
C ASN A 353 -22.68 17.42 -5.45
N THR A 354 -22.20 17.15 -6.66
CA THR A 354 -23.05 16.64 -7.75
C THR A 354 -23.52 15.20 -7.50
N CYS A 355 -22.79 14.45 -6.67
CA CYS A 355 -23.11 13.08 -6.27
C CYS A 355 -24.06 13.01 -5.07
N GLY A 356 -24.34 14.11 -4.36
CA GLY A 356 -25.17 14.13 -3.15
C GLY A 356 -24.46 13.68 -1.85
N GLY A 357 -23.13 13.47 -1.88
CA GLY A 357 -22.32 13.01 -0.75
C GLY A 357 -21.65 14.13 0.08
N GLY A 358 -21.98 15.39 -0.18
CA GLY A 358 -21.23 16.56 0.29
C GLY A 358 -20.12 16.96 -0.69
N ASN A 359 -19.46 18.11 -0.44
CA ASN A 359 -18.29 18.51 -1.22
C ASN A 359 -17.12 17.60 -0.87
N TYR A 360 -16.37 17.17 -1.89
CA TYR A 360 -15.22 16.29 -1.76
C TYR A 360 -15.51 15.04 -0.92
N PRO A 361 -16.51 14.22 -1.28
CA PRO A 361 -16.96 13.11 -0.43
C PRO A 361 -15.85 12.10 -0.13
N LEU A 362 -14.91 11.87 -1.05
CA LEU A 362 -13.77 11.00 -0.81
C LEU A 362 -12.77 11.64 0.17
N LEU A 363 -12.34 12.88 -0.09
CA LEU A 363 -11.36 13.57 0.77
C LEU A 363 -11.92 13.90 2.16
N SER A 364 -13.19 14.30 2.25
CA SER A 364 -13.90 14.55 3.50
C SER A 364 -14.00 13.29 4.36
N THR A 365 -14.16 12.12 3.74
CA THR A 365 -14.08 10.84 4.46
C THR A 365 -12.71 10.67 5.12
N LEU A 366 -11.62 10.94 4.40
CA LEU A 366 -10.27 10.86 4.97
C LEU A 366 -10.03 11.92 6.04
N GLN A 367 -10.53 13.14 5.86
CA GLN A 367 -10.45 14.20 6.86
C GLN A 367 -11.07 13.77 8.20
N GLN A 368 -12.24 13.10 8.14
CA GLN A 368 -12.92 12.60 9.33
C GLN A 368 -12.22 11.38 9.95
N GLN A 369 -11.73 10.45 9.13
CA GLN A 369 -11.17 9.18 9.59
C GLN A 369 -9.69 9.27 10.00
N LEU A 370 -8.96 10.25 9.47
CA LEU A 370 -7.52 10.46 9.65
C LEU A 370 -7.27 11.92 10.06
N PRO A 371 -7.64 12.34 11.28
CA PRO A 371 -7.52 13.73 11.71
C PRO A 371 -6.06 14.20 11.73
N ALA A 372 -5.85 15.48 11.41
CA ALA A 372 -4.53 16.11 11.50
C ALA A 372 -4.14 16.32 12.98
N ALA A 373 -2.85 16.56 13.22
CA ALA A 373 -2.36 16.77 14.58
C ALA A 373 -2.95 18.08 15.09
N THR A 374 -3.67 18.07 16.20
CA THR A 374 -4.11 19.31 16.84
C THR A 374 -2.88 20.02 17.39
N VAL A 375 -2.59 21.23 16.88
CA VAL A 375 -1.60 22.10 17.52
C VAL A 375 -2.18 22.46 18.88
N GLY A 376 -1.73 21.75 19.92
CA GLY A 376 -2.05 22.08 21.30
C GLY A 376 -1.55 23.50 21.56
N ASN A 377 -2.46 24.46 21.62
CA ASN A 377 -2.15 25.78 22.13
C ASN A 377 -1.74 25.56 23.59
N ALA A 378 -0.45 25.55 23.87
CA ALA A 378 0.09 25.66 25.22
C ALA A 378 -0.23 27.08 25.74
N GLY A 379 -1.52 27.29 26.00
CA GLY A 379 -2.06 28.52 26.55
C GLY A 379 -1.44 28.72 27.92
N LYS A 380 -0.60 29.75 28.01
CA LYS A 380 0.00 30.26 29.24
C LYS A 380 -1.07 30.31 30.34
N ASN A 381 -0.89 29.47 31.36
CA ASN A 381 -1.65 29.51 32.61
C ASN A 381 -1.49 30.90 33.26
N ARG A 382 -2.36 31.85 32.91
CA ARG A 382 -2.61 33.03 33.73
C ARG A 382 -3.88 32.77 34.54
N ARG A 383 -3.67 32.35 35.79
CA ARG A 383 -4.70 32.34 36.84
C ARG A 383 -5.41 33.70 36.87
N ARG A 384 -6.69 33.74 36.50
CA ARG A 384 -7.62 34.79 36.91
C ARG A 384 -8.71 34.16 37.76
N LYS A 385 -8.87 34.67 38.99
CA LYS A 385 -9.92 34.27 39.94
C LYS A 385 -11.30 34.63 39.37
N PRO A 386 -12.37 33.84 39.60
CA PRO A 386 -13.69 34.15 39.09
C PRO A 386 -14.42 35.18 39.97
N LYS A 387 -15.15 36.08 39.32
CA LYS A 387 -16.17 36.94 39.96
C LYS A 387 -17.55 36.40 39.53
N GLN A 388 -18.40 36.16 40.52
CA GLN A 388 -19.68 35.46 40.43
C GLN A 388 -20.79 36.41 39.93
N ILE A 389 -21.62 35.95 38.98
CA ILE A 389 -22.94 36.52 38.67
C ILE A 389 -23.92 35.33 38.50
N PRO A 390 -25.10 35.32 39.14
CA PRO A 390 -26.03 34.19 39.07
C PRO A 390 -27.16 34.40 38.05
N GLY A 391 -27.57 33.29 37.41
CA GLY A 391 -28.90 33.11 36.83
C GLY A 391 -28.96 32.91 35.31
N GLY A 392 -29.07 31.65 34.86
CA GLY A 392 -29.45 31.35 33.47
C GLY A 392 -28.95 30.04 32.84
N ASN A 393 -28.86 28.91 33.57
CA ASN A 393 -28.22 27.67 33.04
C ASN A 393 -29.07 26.38 33.11
N ASN A 394 -30.41 26.46 33.08
CA ASN A 394 -31.23 25.25 33.26
C ASN A 394 -32.03 24.76 32.04
N VAL A 395 -32.07 25.51 30.92
CA VAL A 395 -32.87 25.08 29.74
C VAL A 395 -32.00 24.57 28.58
N GLY A 396 -30.81 25.15 28.36
CA GLY A 396 -29.88 24.70 27.31
C GLY A 396 -29.21 23.34 27.60
N ASN A 397 -28.91 23.06 28.86
CA ASN A 397 -28.27 21.81 29.27
C ASN A 397 -29.21 20.60 29.19
N VAL A 398 -30.52 20.79 29.41
CA VAL A 398 -31.48 19.68 29.36
C VAL A 398 -31.78 19.30 27.90
N ALA A 399 -31.96 20.28 27.01
CA ALA A 399 -32.20 20.02 25.58
C ALA A 399 -30.98 19.39 24.88
N GLY A 400 -29.76 19.86 25.17
CA GLY A 400 -28.52 19.29 24.63
C GLY A 400 -28.24 17.88 25.13
N ASN A 401 -28.51 17.60 26.41
CA ASN A 401 -28.27 16.28 26.99
C ASN A 401 -29.32 15.24 26.56
N VAL A 402 -30.58 15.63 26.36
CA VAL A 402 -31.61 14.69 25.90
C VAL A 402 -31.41 14.34 24.42
N ALA A 403 -31.12 15.32 23.55
CA ALA A 403 -30.87 15.06 22.13
C ALA A 403 -29.55 14.28 21.90
N GLY A 404 -28.48 14.65 22.62
CA GLY A 404 -27.18 13.97 22.52
C GLY A 404 -27.21 12.54 23.05
N ASN A 405 -27.91 12.30 24.17
CA ASN A 405 -27.92 10.98 24.79
C ASN A 405 -28.94 10.01 24.17
N LEU A 406 -30.08 10.46 23.64
CA LEU A 406 -31.03 9.54 23.01
C LEU A 406 -30.57 9.14 21.60
N VAL A 407 -30.17 10.11 20.77
CA VAL A 407 -29.81 9.84 19.36
C VAL A 407 -28.40 9.26 19.26
N GLY A 408 -27.46 9.79 20.05
CA GLY A 408 -26.07 9.31 20.07
C GLY A 408 -25.93 7.89 20.63
N ASN A 409 -26.63 7.55 21.71
CA ASN A 409 -26.54 6.19 22.27
C ASN A 409 -27.38 5.18 21.48
N ALA A 410 -28.52 5.55 20.91
CA ALA A 410 -29.30 4.61 20.10
C ALA A 410 -28.58 4.27 18.78
N ALA A 411 -28.06 5.27 18.06
CA ALA A 411 -27.32 5.03 16.82
C ALA A 411 -25.94 4.41 17.08
N GLY A 412 -25.22 4.87 18.11
CA GLY A 412 -23.92 4.34 18.50
C GLY A 412 -23.96 2.89 18.98
N ASN A 413 -24.99 2.51 19.74
CA ASN A 413 -25.13 1.14 20.22
C ASN A 413 -25.67 0.19 19.14
N VAL A 414 -26.56 0.63 18.25
CA VAL A 414 -27.07 -0.24 17.18
C VAL A 414 -26.01 -0.43 16.09
N VAL A 415 -25.35 0.63 15.62
CA VAL A 415 -24.30 0.52 14.60
C VAL A 415 -23.03 -0.09 15.20
N GLY A 416 -22.63 0.33 16.41
CA GLY A 416 -21.44 -0.19 17.08
C GLY A 416 -21.55 -1.68 17.44
N ASN A 417 -22.71 -2.14 17.92
CA ASN A 417 -22.88 -3.56 18.25
C ASN A 417 -23.13 -4.42 17.02
N VAL A 418 -23.84 -3.93 15.99
CA VAL A 418 -24.09 -4.72 14.77
C VAL A 418 -22.82 -4.80 13.92
N VAL A 419 -22.13 -3.69 13.67
CA VAL A 419 -20.88 -3.69 12.88
C VAL A 419 -19.74 -4.30 13.69
N GLY A 420 -19.60 -3.95 14.97
CA GLY A 420 -18.56 -4.50 15.84
C GLY A 420 -18.68 -6.01 16.05
N ASN A 421 -19.89 -6.54 16.28
CA ASN A 421 -20.04 -7.97 16.51
C ASN A 421 -20.12 -8.79 15.22
N ILE A 422 -20.65 -8.26 14.11
CA ILE A 422 -20.72 -9.02 12.85
C ILE A 422 -19.39 -8.93 12.11
N VAL A 423 -18.85 -7.73 11.91
CA VAL A 423 -17.60 -7.54 11.16
C VAL A 423 -16.38 -7.86 12.04
N GLY A 424 -16.40 -7.51 13.33
CA GLY A 424 -15.31 -7.82 14.24
C GLY A 424 -15.17 -9.32 14.51
N ASN A 425 -16.27 -10.06 14.71
CA ASN A 425 -16.19 -11.52 14.86
C ASN A 425 -15.90 -12.22 13.53
N ALA A 426 -16.44 -11.74 12.40
CA ALA A 426 -16.12 -12.33 11.09
C ALA A 426 -14.65 -12.09 10.72
N ALA A 427 -14.15 -10.87 10.85
CA ALA A 427 -12.75 -10.53 10.57
C ALA A 427 -11.79 -11.16 11.58
N GLY A 428 -12.15 -11.19 12.87
CA GLY A 428 -11.37 -11.85 13.92
C GLY A 428 -11.29 -13.36 13.73
N ASN A 429 -12.39 -14.02 13.36
CA ASN A 429 -12.39 -15.46 13.09
C ASN A 429 -11.68 -15.80 11.78
N ILE A 430 -11.83 -14.98 10.73
CA ILE A 430 -11.14 -15.20 9.44
C ILE A 430 -9.64 -14.95 9.59
N ALA A 431 -9.22 -13.84 10.20
CA ALA A 431 -7.81 -13.52 10.39
C ALA A 431 -7.15 -14.44 11.42
N GLY A 432 -7.84 -14.76 12.52
CA GLY A 432 -7.37 -15.69 13.54
C GLY A 432 -7.22 -17.12 13.04
N ASN A 433 -8.21 -17.63 12.28
CA ASN A 433 -8.12 -18.98 11.70
C ASN A 433 -7.14 -19.03 10.52
N ALA A 434 -7.04 -17.97 9.70
CA ALA A 434 -6.07 -17.92 8.61
C ALA A 434 -4.63 -17.81 9.13
N ALA A 435 -4.36 -16.95 10.13
CA ALA A 435 -3.04 -16.83 10.74
C ALA A 435 -2.68 -18.08 11.55
N GLY A 436 -3.64 -18.64 12.30
CA GLY A 436 -3.46 -19.87 13.07
C GLY A 436 -3.21 -21.09 12.18
N ASN A 437 -3.97 -21.25 11.10
CA ASN A 437 -3.75 -22.34 10.14
C ASN A 437 -2.49 -22.13 9.30
N ALA A 438 -2.17 -20.91 8.89
CA ALA A 438 -0.94 -20.63 8.15
C ALA A 438 0.30 -20.86 9.01
N ALA A 439 0.29 -20.42 10.28
CA ALA A 439 1.38 -20.68 11.23
C ALA A 439 1.46 -22.17 11.60
N GLY A 440 0.31 -22.82 11.83
CA GLY A 440 0.25 -24.25 12.14
C GLY A 440 0.72 -25.15 10.99
N ILE A 441 0.35 -24.82 9.75
CA ILE A 441 0.80 -25.55 8.55
C ILE A 441 2.26 -25.25 8.26
N ALA A 442 2.73 -24.00 8.36
CA ALA A 442 4.12 -23.65 8.10
C ALA A 442 5.07 -24.26 9.14
N VAL A 443 4.76 -24.16 10.43
CA VAL A 443 5.58 -24.70 11.52
C VAL A 443 5.45 -26.22 11.59
N GLY A 444 4.23 -26.76 11.44
CA GLY A 444 3.97 -28.20 11.44
C GLY A 444 4.61 -28.93 10.26
N ASN A 445 4.53 -28.38 9.05
CA ASN A 445 5.18 -29.00 7.89
C ASN A 445 6.69 -28.80 7.88
N ALA A 446 7.20 -27.64 8.33
CA ALA A 446 8.64 -27.43 8.40
C ALA A 446 9.30 -28.32 9.47
N ALA A 447 8.72 -28.39 10.68
CA ALA A 447 9.23 -29.23 11.76
C ALA A 447 8.98 -30.72 11.50
N GLY A 448 7.80 -31.08 10.98
CA GLY A 448 7.43 -32.45 10.64
C GLY A 448 8.25 -33.03 9.49
N ASN A 449 8.48 -32.26 8.42
CA ASN A 449 9.32 -32.71 7.30
C ASN A 449 10.81 -32.72 7.68
N ALA A 450 11.29 -31.77 8.47
CA ALA A 450 12.69 -31.77 8.92
C ALA A 450 12.97 -32.94 9.89
N ALA A 451 12.11 -33.17 10.88
CA ALA A 451 12.25 -34.28 11.83
C ALA A 451 11.99 -35.64 11.18
N GLY A 452 10.95 -35.74 10.33
CA GLY A 452 10.59 -36.95 9.60
C GLY A 452 11.66 -37.37 8.59
N ASN A 453 12.22 -36.43 7.83
CA ASN A 453 13.29 -36.74 6.87
C ASN A 453 14.62 -37.04 7.58
N ALA A 454 14.95 -36.35 8.68
CA ALA A 454 16.19 -36.60 9.42
C ALA A 454 16.15 -37.96 10.15
N VAL A 455 15.06 -38.25 10.86
CA VAL A 455 14.90 -39.50 11.62
C VAL A 455 14.58 -40.66 10.69
N GLY A 456 13.72 -40.47 9.69
CA GLY A 456 13.34 -41.49 8.71
C GLY A 456 14.50 -41.93 7.82
N ASN A 457 15.32 -41.01 7.31
CA ASN A 457 16.49 -41.39 6.51
C ASN A 457 17.61 -41.98 7.36
N ALA A 458 17.83 -41.49 8.60
CA ALA A 458 18.85 -42.04 9.48
C ALA A 458 18.47 -43.44 10.00
N ALA A 459 17.24 -43.62 10.48
CA ALA A 459 16.75 -44.90 10.96
C ALA A 459 16.50 -45.90 9.83
N GLY A 460 15.98 -45.44 8.68
CA GLY A 460 15.75 -46.25 7.49
C GLY A 460 17.05 -46.77 6.89
N ASN A 461 18.08 -45.92 6.74
CA ASN A 461 19.38 -46.37 6.22
C ASN A 461 20.14 -47.23 7.22
N ALA A 462 20.01 -46.98 8.53
CA ALA A 462 20.61 -47.84 9.56
C ALA A 462 19.93 -49.22 9.61
N ALA A 463 18.60 -49.28 9.56
CA ALA A 463 17.85 -50.54 9.56
C ALA A 463 18.02 -51.33 8.25
N ALA A 464 18.06 -50.65 7.09
CA ALA A 464 18.32 -51.30 5.80
C ALA A 464 19.74 -51.87 5.71
N ASN A 465 20.76 -51.16 6.21
CA ASN A 465 22.14 -51.65 6.20
C ASN A 465 22.40 -52.73 7.26
N ALA A 466 21.80 -52.65 8.44
CA ALA A 466 21.97 -53.66 9.49
C ALA A 466 21.13 -54.92 9.22
N GLY A 467 19.89 -54.78 8.76
CA GLY A 467 18.98 -55.90 8.48
C GLY A 467 19.20 -56.51 7.09
N GLY A 468 19.38 -55.70 6.05
CA GLY A 468 19.54 -56.16 4.67
C GLY A 468 20.83 -56.93 4.44
N ASN A 469 21.96 -56.46 5.00
CA ASN A 469 23.23 -57.17 4.87
C ASN A 469 23.31 -58.42 5.75
N ALA A 470 22.72 -58.41 6.96
CA ALA A 470 22.73 -59.57 7.84
C ALA A 470 21.80 -60.68 7.31
N VAL A 471 20.58 -60.33 6.91
CA VAL A 471 19.58 -61.29 6.38
C VAL A 471 19.94 -61.71 4.95
N GLY A 472 20.40 -60.78 4.10
CA GLY A 472 20.82 -61.07 2.73
C GLY A 472 22.02 -62.00 2.66
N ASN A 473 23.04 -61.79 3.51
CA ASN A 473 24.21 -62.69 3.54
C ASN A 473 23.87 -64.05 4.18
N ALA A 474 23.03 -64.09 5.22
CA ALA A 474 22.62 -65.34 5.85
C ALA A 474 21.70 -66.18 4.93
N ALA A 475 20.71 -65.55 4.30
CA ALA A 475 19.79 -66.21 3.37
C ALA A 475 20.47 -66.58 2.05
N GLY A 476 21.35 -65.73 1.52
CA GLY A 476 22.14 -66.00 0.32
C GLY A 476 23.11 -67.17 0.49
N ASN A 477 23.82 -67.24 1.62
CA ASN A 477 24.70 -68.37 1.92
C ASN A 477 23.93 -69.67 2.20
N ALA A 478 22.79 -69.60 2.88
CA ALA A 478 21.96 -70.77 3.16
C ALA A 478 21.30 -71.33 1.87
N ALA A 479 20.73 -70.44 1.03
CA ALA A 479 20.11 -70.82 -0.23
C ALA A 479 21.14 -71.28 -1.27
N GLY A 480 22.31 -70.62 -1.34
CA GLY A 480 23.40 -71.01 -2.23
C GLY A 480 23.98 -72.39 -1.88
N ASN A 481 24.19 -72.67 -0.60
CA ASN A 481 24.67 -73.99 -0.16
C ASN A 481 23.60 -75.08 -0.34
N ALA A 482 22.32 -74.77 -0.12
CA ALA A 482 21.23 -75.73 -0.33
C ALA A 482 21.02 -76.05 -1.81
N ALA A 483 21.05 -75.03 -2.69
CA ALA A 483 20.91 -75.20 -4.14
C ALA A 483 22.14 -75.89 -4.75
N GLY A 484 23.34 -75.55 -4.30
CA GLY A 484 24.59 -76.21 -4.73
C GLY A 484 24.62 -77.70 -4.37
N ASN A 485 24.23 -78.04 -3.14
CA ASN A 485 24.15 -79.44 -2.70
C ASN A 485 23.02 -80.22 -3.40
N ALA A 486 21.87 -79.58 -3.67
CA ALA A 486 20.77 -80.20 -4.40
C ALA A 486 21.10 -80.43 -5.89
N ALA A 487 21.76 -79.46 -6.55
CA ALA A 487 22.20 -79.58 -7.94
C ALA A 487 23.33 -80.61 -8.09
N GLY A 488 24.27 -80.67 -7.15
CA GLY A 488 25.33 -81.69 -7.13
C GLY A 488 24.78 -83.11 -6.96
N ASN A 489 23.79 -83.30 -6.08
CA ASN A 489 23.14 -84.59 -5.87
C ASN A 489 22.21 -85.00 -7.04
N ALA A 490 21.57 -84.03 -7.71
CA ALA A 490 20.74 -84.29 -8.89
C ALA A 490 21.58 -84.61 -10.14
N ALA A 491 22.71 -83.93 -10.35
CA ALA A 491 23.64 -84.23 -11.44
C ALA A 491 24.35 -85.59 -11.25
N GLY A 492 24.62 -86.00 -10.01
CA GLY A 492 25.15 -87.34 -9.70
C GLY A 492 24.16 -88.49 -9.95
N ASN A 493 22.85 -88.22 -9.90
CA ASN A 493 21.80 -89.22 -10.14
C ASN A 493 21.23 -89.20 -11.56
N ALA A 494 21.34 -88.09 -12.30
CA ALA A 494 20.92 -88.00 -13.71
C ALA A 494 21.92 -88.61 -14.71
N GLY A 495 23.12 -88.99 -14.25
CA GLY A 495 24.12 -89.69 -15.06
C GLY A 495 23.91 -91.21 -15.21
N LYS A 496 22.77 -91.76 -14.76
CA LYS A 496 22.54 -93.22 -14.77
C LYS A 496 21.41 -93.74 -15.66
N ASP A 497 20.47 -92.91 -16.13
CA ASP A 497 19.24 -93.41 -16.79
C ASP A 497 18.97 -92.78 -18.17
N GLY A 498 19.95 -92.84 -19.08
CA GLY A 498 19.79 -92.29 -20.44
C GLY A 498 20.79 -92.80 -21.47
N ALA A 499 21.00 -94.12 -21.56
CA ALA A 499 21.74 -94.76 -22.66
C ALA A 499 20.98 -95.99 -23.17
N ALA A 500 20.31 -95.83 -24.31
CA ALA A 500 19.90 -96.88 -25.27
C ALA A 500 19.38 -96.14 -26.52
N GLU A 501 20.23 -95.86 -27.51
CA GLU A 501 20.54 -96.70 -28.68
C GLU A 501 19.40 -96.74 -29.72
N ILE A 502 19.68 -96.14 -30.88
CA ILE A 502 19.03 -96.38 -32.17
C ILE A 502 20.11 -97.02 -33.04
N ASP A 503 19.91 -98.28 -33.41
CA ASP A 503 20.67 -98.98 -34.46
C ASP A 503 20.06 -98.67 -35.83
N ASP A 504 20.91 -98.27 -36.78
CA ASP A 504 21.03 -98.84 -38.13
C ASP A 504 22.50 -98.74 -38.58
#